data_AF-A0A936JTI5-F1
#
_entry.id   AF-A0A936JTI5-F1
#
_cell.length_a   1.000
_cell.length_b   1.000
_cell.length_c   1.000
_cell.angle_alpha   90.00
_cell.angle_beta   90.00
_cell.angle_gamma   90.00
#
_symmetry.space_group_name_H-M   'P 1'
#
loop_
_entity.id
_entity.type
_entity.pdbx_description
1 polymer ?
#
loop_
_entity_poly.entity_id
_entity_poly.type
_entity_poly.pdbx_seq_one_letter_code
_entity_poly.pdbx_strand_id
1 'polypeptide(L)'
;MNIRFTLVSEGSSDIALLPILRWALRADARVREVEAQFVRPSELPPARARLAERIRVACALYPADLLFVHRDSDKDPPDVRRCEVRQAIDFVGGDSTPCSDCSRTDDGSVVVD
;
A
#
# COMPACT_ATOMS: atom_id res chain seq x y z
N MET A 1 4.79 -1.20 22.91
CA MET A 1 4.34 -1.91 21.71
C MET A 1 5.56 -2.18 20.83
N ASN A 2 5.67 -3.38 20.28
CA ASN A 2 6.59 -3.66 19.18
C ASN A 2 5.76 -3.60 17.89
N ILE A 3 6.28 -2.95 16.86
CA ILE A 3 5.61 -2.81 15.56
C ILE A 3 6.54 -3.36 14.48
N ARG A 4 6.05 -4.33 13.72
CA ARG A 4 6.63 -4.73 12.44
C ARG A 4 5.86 -4.05 11.32
N PHE A 5 6.57 -3.31 10.47
CA PHE A 5 5.98 -2.77 9.25
C PHE A 5 6.68 -3.28 8.00
N THR A 6 5.91 -3.40 6.93
CA THR A 6 6.39 -3.76 5.59
C THR A 6 6.12 -2.59 4.64
N LEU A 7 7.14 -2.18 3.88
CA LEU A 7 7.00 -1.21 2.79
C LEU A 7 6.89 -1.93 1.44
N VAL A 8 5.77 -1.71 0.75
CA VAL A 8 5.51 -2.11 -0.63
C VAL A 8 5.66 -0.88 -1.51
N SER A 9 6.44 -1.00 -2.58
CA SER A 9 6.81 0.13 -3.42
C SER A 9 6.95 -0.26 -4.89
N GLU A 10 7.01 0.74 -5.79
CA GLU A 10 7.19 0.50 -7.22
C GLU A 10 8.66 0.57 -7.64
N GLY A 11 9.47 1.36 -6.94
CA GLY A 11 10.89 1.52 -7.19
C GLY A 11 11.75 0.94 -6.07
N SER A 12 12.93 0.41 -6.43
CA SER A 12 13.94 0.03 -5.44
C SER A 12 14.50 1.24 -4.67
N SER A 13 14.42 2.44 -5.25
CA SER A 13 14.76 3.72 -4.62
C SER A 13 13.97 3.98 -3.34
N ASP A 14 12.75 3.44 -3.25
CA ASP A 14 11.79 3.75 -2.20
C ASP A 14 12.21 3.12 -0.86
N ILE A 15 13.23 2.26 -0.86
CA ILE A 15 13.93 1.81 0.34
C ILE A 15 14.44 2.98 1.20
N ALA A 16 14.68 4.14 0.59
CA ALA A 16 15.04 5.38 1.30
C ALA A 16 13.96 5.89 2.25
N LEU A 17 12.71 5.41 2.13
CA LEU A 17 11.62 5.76 3.05
C LEU A 17 11.71 4.99 4.38
N LEU A 18 12.42 3.86 4.45
CA LEU A 18 12.48 3.05 5.67
C LEU A 18 12.95 3.83 6.92
N PRO A 19 14.02 4.64 6.87
CA PRO A 19 14.46 5.40 8.04
C PRO A 19 13.43 6.45 8.48
N ILE A 20 12.75 7.10 7.52
CA ILE A 20 11.74 8.14 7.77
C ILE A 20 10.51 7.51 8.43
N LEU A 21 10.02 6.40 7.90
CA LEU A 21 8.89 5.66 8.45
C LEU A 21 9.21 5.11 9.85
N ARG A 22 10.42 4.56 10.04
CA ARG A 22 10.89 4.10 11.35
C ARG A 22 10.96 5.25 12.36
N TRP A 23 11.45 6.42 11.96
CA TRP A 23 11.48 7.60 12.81
C TRP A 23 10.06 8.04 13.18
N ALA A 24 9.14 8.11 12.22
CA ALA A 24 7.76 8.53 12.45
C ALA A 24 7.04 7.61 13.44
N LEU A 25 7.23 6.28 13.33
CA LEU A 25 6.65 5.33 14.27
C LEU A 25 7.25 5.45 15.67
N ARG A 26 8.55 5.75 15.79
CA ARG A 26 9.22 5.97 17.09
C ARG A 26 8.85 7.29 17.76
N ALA A 27 8.18 8.20 17.08
CA ALA A 27 7.69 9.43 17.69
C ALA A 27 6.56 9.18 18.70
N ASP A 28 5.85 8.05 18.59
CA ASP A 28 4.87 7.63 19.59
C ASP A 28 5.56 6.97 20.79
N ALA A 29 5.42 7.55 21.98
CA ALA A 29 6.04 7.08 23.23
C ALA A 29 5.65 5.64 23.62
N ARG A 30 4.58 5.08 23.05
CA ARG A 30 4.15 3.70 23.29
C ARG A 30 4.96 2.69 22.46
N VAL A 31 5.60 3.12 21.39
CA VAL A 31 6.38 2.28 20.48
C VAL A 31 7.79 2.11 21.04
N ARG A 32 8.13 0.87 21.42
CA ARG A 32 9.43 0.53 22.02
C ARG A 32 10.43 0.04 20.96
N GLU A 33 9.91 -0.69 19.97
CA GLU A 33 10.70 -1.32 18.93
C GLU A 33 9.97 -1.22 17.60
N VAL A 34 10.74 -1.07 16.52
CA VAL A 34 10.24 -0.95 15.15
C VAL A 34 11.08 -1.83 14.23
N GLU A 35 10.50 -2.96 13.83
CA GLU A 35 11.04 -3.81 12.78
C GLU A 35 10.54 -3.31 11.42
N ALA A 36 11.46 -3.08 10.49
CA ALA A 36 11.16 -2.53 9.18
C ALA A 36 11.54 -3.55 8.12
N GLN A 37 10.61 -3.85 7.23
CA GLN A 37 10.78 -4.75 6.09
C GLN A 37 10.52 -3.99 4.80
N PHE A 38 11.19 -4.38 3.73
CA PHE A 38 11.02 -3.82 2.39
C PHE A 38 10.84 -4.95 1.41
N VAL A 39 9.70 -4.94 0.71
CA VAL A 39 9.46 -5.92 -0.35
C VAL A 39 10.15 -5.43 -1.60
N ARG A 40 11.16 -6.16 -2.08
CA ARG A 40 11.80 -5.82 -3.35
C ARG A 40 10.76 -5.92 -4.46
N PRO A 41 10.69 -4.95 -5.39
CA PRO A 41 9.74 -4.98 -6.50
C PRO A 41 9.81 -6.27 -7.35
N SER A 42 10.99 -6.89 -7.43
CA SER A 42 11.20 -8.16 -8.11
C SER A 42 10.50 -9.37 -7.47
N GLU A 43 10.11 -9.27 -6.20
CA GLU A 43 9.40 -10.32 -5.45
C GLU A 43 7.88 -10.17 -5.56
N LEU A 44 7.41 -9.09 -6.19
CA LEU A 44 6.00 -8.79 -6.39
C LEU A 44 5.57 -9.12 -7.83
N PRO A 45 4.26 -9.34 -8.04
CA PRO A 45 3.69 -9.27 -9.38
C PRO A 45 4.17 -7.99 -10.10
N PRO A 46 4.36 -8.06 -11.43
CA PRO A 46 4.91 -6.95 -12.20
C PRO A 46 4.05 -5.69 -12.01
N ALA A 47 4.64 -4.50 -12.17
CA ALA A 47 3.94 -3.23 -11.91
C ALA A 47 2.59 -3.06 -12.64
N ARG A 48 2.41 -3.73 -13.79
CA ARG A 48 1.13 -3.77 -14.54
C ARG A 48 0.02 -4.59 -13.88
N ALA A 49 0.34 -5.40 -12.87
CA ALA A 49 -0.63 -6.16 -12.09
C ALA A 49 -1.41 -5.22 -11.16
N ARG A 50 -2.62 -5.62 -10.78
CA ARG A 50 -3.47 -4.84 -9.87
C ARG A 50 -2.75 -4.66 -8.53
N LEU A 51 -2.82 -3.45 -7.95
CA LEU A 51 -2.25 -3.16 -6.63
C LEU A 51 -2.70 -4.19 -5.58
N ALA A 52 -3.98 -4.60 -5.61
CA ALA A 52 -4.54 -5.61 -4.72
C ALA A 52 -3.78 -6.93 -4.73
N GLU A 53 -3.32 -7.37 -5.91
CA GLU A 53 -2.55 -8.61 -6.02
C GLU A 53 -1.15 -8.45 -5.44
N ARG A 54 -0.52 -7.29 -5.67
CA ARG A 54 0.80 -6.96 -5.09
C ARG A 54 0.72 -6.89 -3.57
N ILE A 55 -0.32 -6.25 -3.02
CA ILE A 55 -0.58 -6.21 -1.58
C ILE A 55 -0.80 -7.61 -1.03
N ARG A 56 -1.65 -8.43 -1.67
CA ARG A 56 -1.90 -9.81 -1.23
C ARG A 56 -0.60 -10.63 -1.16
N VAL A 57 0.23 -10.57 -2.19
CA VAL A 57 1.51 -11.28 -2.22
C VAL A 57 2.47 -10.73 -1.16
N ALA A 58 2.55 -9.41 -1.00
CA ALA A 58 3.37 -8.78 0.04
C ALA A 58 2.97 -9.26 1.44
N CYS A 59 1.67 -9.26 1.77
CA CYS A 59 1.17 -9.74 3.05
C CYS A 59 1.48 -11.22 3.30
N ALA A 60 1.47 -12.05 2.24
CA ALA A 60 1.81 -13.47 2.35
C ALA A 60 3.31 -13.72 2.56
N LEU A 61 4.16 -12.95 1.89
CA LEU A 61 5.62 -13.11 1.97
C LEU A 61 6.25 -12.41 3.18
N TYR A 62 5.68 -11.27 3.59
CA TYR A 62 6.21 -10.38 4.62
C TYR A 62 5.12 -10.02 5.64
N PRO A 63 4.76 -10.94 6.56
CA PRO A 63 3.76 -10.68 7.59
C PRO A 63 4.16 -9.50 8.48
N ALA A 64 3.26 -8.53 8.64
CA ALA A 64 3.50 -7.30 9.39
C ALA A 64 2.22 -6.80 10.09
N ASP A 65 2.42 -5.99 11.14
CA ASP A 65 1.34 -5.31 11.87
C ASP A 65 0.82 -4.09 11.08
N LEU A 66 1.69 -3.50 10.25
CA LEU A 66 1.39 -2.33 9.45
C LEU A 66 1.98 -2.45 8.04
N LEU A 67 1.18 -2.17 7.02
CA LEU A 67 1.63 -2.14 5.63
C LEU A 67 1.68 -0.71 5.12
N PHE A 68 2.88 -0.24 4.75
CA PHE A 68 3.04 1.00 4.02
C PHE A 68 3.05 0.69 2.52
N VAL A 69 2.20 1.38 1.76
CA VAL A 69 2.14 1.27 0.31
C VAL A 69 2.59 2.60 -0.26
N HIS A 70 3.78 2.63 -0.86
CA HIS A 70 4.26 3.77 -1.62
C HIS A 70 3.97 3.54 -3.11
N ARG A 71 3.11 4.37 -3.67
CA ARG A 71 3.00 4.51 -5.13
C ARG A 71 3.43 5.91 -5.50
N ASP A 72 4.61 5.99 -6.08
CA ASP A 72 5.06 7.19 -6.78
C ASP A 72 4.16 7.35 -8.00
N SER A 73 3.27 8.33 -7.98
CA SER A 73 2.23 8.50 -8.99
C SER A 73 2.14 9.97 -9.36
N ASP A 74 2.80 10.29 -10.46
CA ASP A 74 2.60 11.56 -11.17
C ASP A 74 1.47 11.47 -12.21
N LYS A 75 0.76 10.34 -12.33
CA LYS A 75 -0.16 10.10 -13.45
C LYS A 75 -1.63 9.92 -13.09
N ASP A 76 -1.97 9.54 -11.86
CA ASP A 76 -3.36 9.27 -11.49
C ASP A 76 -3.91 10.30 -10.48
N PRO A 77 -5.16 10.78 -10.66
CA PRO A 77 -5.84 11.63 -9.70
C PRO A 77 -5.89 11.00 -8.29
N PRO A 78 -5.87 11.81 -7.21
CA PRO A 78 -5.93 11.33 -5.83
C PRO A 78 -7.05 10.32 -5.55
N ASP A 79 -8.21 10.48 -6.20
CA ASP A 79 -9.39 9.66 -5.95
C ASP A 79 -9.26 8.25 -6.53
N VAL A 80 -8.69 8.13 -7.73
CA VAL A 80 -8.33 6.84 -8.35
C VAL A 80 -7.39 6.07 -7.43
N ARG A 81 -6.38 6.76 -6.88
CA ARG A 81 -5.39 6.16 -5.98
C ARG A 81 -6.03 5.64 -4.69
N ARG A 82 -6.92 6.43 -4.07
CA ARG A 82 -7.63 6.05 -2.83
C ARG A 82 -8.56 4.86 -3.08
N CYS A 83 -9.24 4.83 -4.22
CA CYS A 83 -10.13 3.74 -4.56
C CYS A 83 -9.39 2.40 -4.72
N GLU A 84 -8.26 2.39 -5.44
CA GLU A 84 -7.48 1.16 -5.63
C GLU A 84 -6.92 0.61 -4.31
N VAL A 85 -6.56 1.48 -3.36
CA VAL A 85 -6.15 1.07 -2.01
C VAL A 85 -7.32 0.46 -1.24
N ARG A 86 -8.51 1.06 -1.29
CA ARG A 86 -9.72 0.51 -0.65
C ARG A 86 -10.09 -0.85 -1.23
N GLN A 87 -10.14 -0.98 -2.55
CA GLN A 87 -10.40 -2.24 -3.24
C GLN A 87 -9.40 -3.33 -2.83
N ALA A 88 -8.12 -2.97 -2.63
CA ALA A 88 -7.12 -3.91 -2.15
C ALA A 88 -7.36 -4.35 -0.70
N ILE A 89 -7.82 -3.44 0.17
CA ILE A 89 -8.18 -3.76 1.55
C ILE A 89 -9.37 -4.71 1.58
N ASP A 90 -10.44 -4.42 0.83
CA ASP A 90 -11.64 -5.26 0.76
C ASP A 90 -11.31 -6.67 0.24
N PHE A 91 -10.51 -6.73 -0.83
CA PHE A 91 -10.07 -7.99 -1.43
C PHE A 91 -9.24 -8.88 -0.49
N VAL A 92 -8.43 -8.27 0.38
CA VAL A 92 -7.57 -9.00 1.34
C VAL A 92 -8.31 -9.30 2.64
N GLY A 93 -9.23 -8.44 3.06
CA GLY A 93 -10.03 -8.58 4.28
C GLY A 93 -11.17 -9.60 4.18
N GLY A 94 -11.55 -10.02 2.97
CA GLY A 94 -12.57 -11.04 2.75
C GLY A 94 -14.02 -10.53 2.84
N ASP A 95 -14.22 -9.24 3.08
CA ASP A 95 -15.54 -8.62 2.94
C ASP A 95 -15.80 -8.31 1.46
N SER A 96 -16.65 -9.13 0.85
CA SER A 96 -16.98 -9.11 -0.57
C SER A 96 -17.92 -7.97 -0.97
N THR A 97 -17.90 -6.82 -0.29
CA THR A 97 -18.67 -5.66 -0.73
C THR A 97 -17.81 -4.91 -1.75
N PRO A 98 -18.09 -5.01 -3.07
CA PRO A 98 -17.36 -4.18 -4.01
C PRO A 98 -17.84 -2.76 -3.75
N CYS A 99 -16.92 -1.85 -3.40
CA CYS A 99 -17.20 -0.42 -3.44
C CYS A 99 -17.65 -0.10 -4.87
N SER A 100 -18.96 0.07 -5.07
CA SER A 100 -19.60 0.29 -6.38
C SER A 100 -19.35 1.68 -6.95
N ASP A 101 -18.43 2.44 -6.35
CA ASP A 101 -18.39 3.90 -6.46
C ASP A 101 -17.10 4.42 -7.11
N CYS A 102 -16.52 3.63 -8.02
CA CYS A 102 -15.36 4.04 -8.81
C CYS A 102 -15.51 3.58 -10.26
N SER A 103 -16.58 4.02 -10.93
CA SER A 103 -16.64 3.97 -12.38
C SER A 103 -15.60 4.95 -12.95
N ARG A 104 -14.50 4.41 -13.46
CA ARG A 104 -13.56 5.13 -14.32
C ARG A 104 -14.32 5.50 -15.60
N THR A 105 -14.65 6.77 -15.81
CA THR A 105 -15.13 7.25 -17.10
C THR A 105 -13.95 7.45 -18.05
N ASP A 106 -14.16 7.22 -19.35
CA ASP A 106 -13.13 7.24 -20.40
C ASP A 106 -12.45 8.62 -20.61
N ASP A 107 -12.90 9.65 -19.89
CA ASP A 107 -12.36 11.01 -19.91
C ASP A 107 -11.39 11.32 -18.74
N GLY A 108 -11.16 10.36 -17.83
CA GLY A 108 -10.27 10.55 -16.69
C GLY A 108 -10.83 11.41 -15.57
N SER A 109 -12.13 11.74 -15.59
CA SER A 109 -12.80 12.35 -14.45
C SER A 109 -13.30 11.26 -13.47
N VAL A 110 -13.28 11.57 -12.18
CA VAL A 110 -13.90 10.74 -11.14
C VAL A 110 -15.08 11.53 -10.62
N VAL A 111 -16.30 11.02 -10.85
CA VAL A 111 -17.51 11.57 -10.23
C VAL A 111 -17.62 10.96 -8.84
N VAL A 112 -17.68 11.81 -7.83
CA VAL A 112 -17.89 11.44 -6.42
C VAL A 112 -19.32 11.86 -6.09
N ASP A 113 -20.17 10.92 -5.69
CA ASP A 113 -21.51 11.21 -5.14
C ASP A 113 -21.46 11.21 -3.60
#